data_AF-A0A0F8K808-F1
#
_entry.id   AF-A0A0F8K808-F1
#
_cell.length_a   1.000
_cell.length_b   1.000
_cell.length_c   1.000
_cell.angle_alpha   90.00
_cell.angle_beta   90.00
_cell.angle_gamma   90.00
#
_symmetry.space_group_name_H-M   'P 1'
#
loop_
_entity.id
_entity.type
_entity.pdbx_description
1 polymer ?
#
loop_
_entity_poly.entity_id
_entity_poly.type
_entity_poly.pdbx_seq_one_letter_code
_entity_poly.pdbx_strand_id
1 'polypeptide(L)' 'MNLQTLIKSGESETLEYKEKFDDRTVESAVAFANAKGGMILIRVSRADRMEEK' A
#
# COMPACT_ATOMS: atom_id res chain seq x y z
N MET A 1 -11.22 -11.63 2.76
CA MET A 1 -10.66 -10.29 2.47
C MET A 1 -11.54 -9.61 1.44
N ASN A 2 -11.95 -8.37 1.67
CA ASN A 2 -12.68 -7.56 0.70
C ASN A 2 -11.78 -6.40 0.25
N LEU A 3 -11.43 -6.38 -1.04
CA LEU A 3 -10.52 -5.37 -1.61
C LEU A 3 -11.07 -3.95 -1.47
N GLN A 4 -12.39 -3.76 -1.57
CA GLN A 4 -13.00 -2.43 -1.41
C GLN A 4 -12.84 -1.92 0.02
N THR A 5 -12.93 -2.79 1.03
CA THR A 5 -12.72 -2.44 2.43
C THR A 5 -11.28 -2.00 2.68
N LEU A 6 -10.32 -2.72 2.08
CA LEU A 6 -8.90 -2.37 2.17
C LEU A 6 -8.65 -1.00 1.55
N ILE A 7 -9.04 -0.80 0.28
CA ILE A 7 -8.87 0.49 -0.40
C ILE A 7 -9.49 1.65 0.41
N LYS A 8 -10.68 1.44 0.99
CA LYS A 8 -11.36 2.45 1.83
C LYS A 8 -10.70 2.69 3.18
N SER A 9 -9.98 1.73 3.76
CA SER A 9 -9.30 1.92 5.05
C SER A 9 -8.04 2.78 4.94
N GLY A 10 -7.52 2.99 3.72
CA GLY A 10 -6.25 3.67 3.52
C GLY A 10 -5.05 2.81 3.93
N GLU A 11 -3.86 3.39 3.84
CA GLU A 11 -2.62 2.72 4.27
C GLU A 11 -2.52 2.61 5.80
N SER A 12 -1.74 1.64 6.25
CA SER A 12 -1.45 1.40 7.66
C SER A 12 -0.07 0.76 7.81
N GLU A 13 0.38 0.52 9.05
CA GLU A 13 1.64 -0.18 9.34
C GLU A 13 1.76 -1.55 8.66
N THR A 14 0.65 -2.18 8.27
CA THR A 14 0.62 -3.49 7.61
C THR A 14 -0.02 -3.45 6.22
N LEU A 15 -0.33 -2.27 5.68
CA LEU A 15 -0.98 -2.11 4.37
C LEU A 15 -0.39 -0.90 3.65
N GLU A 16 0.31 -1.14 2.55
CA GLU A 16 0.93 -0.07 1.74
C GLU A 16 0.40 -0.07 0.31
N TYR A 17 0.18 1.12 -0.27
CA TYR A 17 -0.25 1.29 -1.65
C TYR A 17 0.91 1.79 -2.50
N LYS A 18 1.10 1.16 -3.65
CA LYS A 18 2.08 1.62 -4.65
C LYS A 18 1.44 1.68 -6.02
N GLU A 19 1.69 2.78 -6.73
CA GLU A 19 1.21 2.97 -8.10
C GLU A 19 1.96 2.07 -9.10
N LYS A 20 3.19 1.67 -8.78
CA LYS A 20 4.05 0.82 -9.61
C LYS A 20 4.83 -0.18 -8.77
N PHE A 21 5.22 -1.28 -9.38
CA PHE A 21 6.18 -2.22 -8.82
C PHE A 21 7.59 -1.75 -9.18
N ASP A 22 8.40 -1.46 -8.18
CA ASP A 22 9.78 -0.96 -8.28
C ASP A 22 10.61 -1.43 -7.08
N ASP A 23 11.88 -1.02 -6.99
CA ASP A 23 12.79 -1.43 -5.90
C ASP A 23 12.23 -1.11 -4.51
N ARG A 24 11.48 -0.02 -4.36
CA ARG A 24 10.82 0.36 -3.11
C ARG A 24 9.71 -0.63 -2.71
N THR A 25 9.19 -1.40 -3.67
CA THR A 25 8.26 -2.51 -3.41
C THR A 25 8.97 -3.66 -2.72
N VAL A 26 10.19 -3.96 -3.15
CA VAL A 26 11.02 -5.00 -2.52
C VAL A 26 11.45 -4.55 -1.13
N GLU A 27 11.85 -3.29 -0.95
CA GLU A 27 12.17 -2.73 0.36
C GLU A 27 10.99 -2.83 1.35
N SER A 28 9.77 -2.45 0.91
CA SER A 28 8.55 -2.60 1.72
C SER A 28 8.27 -4.07 2.07
N ALA A 29 8.48 -4.99 1.13
CA ALA A 29 8.29 -6.42 1.38
C ALA A 29 9.28 -6.95 2.44
N VAL A 30 10.55 -6.54 2.37
CA VAL A 30 11.57 -6.86 3.39
C VAL A 30 11.21 -6.24 4.73
N ALA A 31 10.76 -4.98 4.76
CA ALA A 31 10.32 -4.31 5.98
C ALA A 31 9.14 -5.05 6.64
N PHE A 32 8.13 -5.46 5.86
CA PHE A 32 7.01 -6.24 6.35
C PHE A 32 7.44 -7.62 6.85
N ALA A 33 8.33 -8.32 6.14
CA ALA A 33 8.84 -9.63 6.56
C ALA A 33 9.57 -9.57 7.92
N ASN A 34 10.29 -8.48 8.18
CA ASN A 34 11.02 -8.26 9.43
C ASN A 34 10.17 -7.66 10.57
N ALA A 35 8.94 -7.22 10.28
CA ALA A 35 8.03 -6.63 11.27
C ALA A 35 6.93 -7.64 11.65
N LYS A 36 5.65 -7.29 11.43
CA LYS A 36 4.49 -8.13 11.73
C LYS A 36 3.90 -8.82 10.50
N GLY A 37 4.60 -8.78 9.37
CA GLY A 37 4.02 -9.03 8.05
C GLY A 37 3.20 -7.84 7.55
N GLY A 38 2.66 -7.96 6.34
CA GLY A 38 1.86 -6.91 5.74
C GLY A 38 1.43 -7.25 4.31
N MET A 39 0.72 -6.32 3.70
CA MET A 39 0.18 -6.44 2.35
C MET A 39 0.53 -5.19 1.55
N ILE A 40 1.02 -5.39 0.33
CA ILE A 40 1.29 -4.30 -0.61
C ILE A 40 0.25 -4.41 -1.74
N LEU A 41 -0.52 -3.35 -1.97
CA LEU A 41 -1.43 -3.25 -3.11
C LEU A 41 -0.77 -2.44 -4.22
N ILE A 42 -0.56 -3.07 -5.38
CA ILE A 42 0.06 -2.46 -6.56
C ILE A 42 -1.03 -1.90 -7.50
N ARG A 43 -0.70 -0.81 -8.21
CA ARG A 43 -1.62 -0.02 -9.07
C ARG A 43 -2.74 0.68 -8.29
N VAL A 44 -2.51 0.98 -7.02
CA VAL A 44 -3.43 1.78 -6.20
C VAL A 44 -2.79 3.15 -5.96
N SER A 45 -3.46 4.20 -6.42
CA SER A 45 -3.11 5.58 -6.06
C SER A 45 -3.81 5.94 -4.77
N ARG A 46 -3.07 6.59 -3.87
CA ARG A 46 -3.59 7.18 -2.65
C ARG A 46 -4.75 8.14 -2.95
N ALA A 47 -5.88 7.97 -2.26
CA ALA A 47 -7.07 8.80 -2.46
C ALA A 47 -6.85 10.26 -2.00
N ASP A 48 -5.88 10.47 -1.12
CA ASP A 48 -5.40 11.77 -0.63
C ASP A 48 -4.66 12.61 -1.70
N ARG A 49 -4.41 12.07 -2.90
CA ARG A 49 -3.91 12.82 -4.07
C ARG A 49 -5.00 13.37 -4.99
N MET A 50 -6.18 13.66 -4.46
CA MET A 50 -7.12 14.57 -5.13
C MET A 50 -6.64 16.00 -4.90
N GLU A 51 -5.52 16.38 -5.51
CA GLU A 51 -5.08 17.77 -5.57
C GLU A 51 -6.14 18.59 -6.33
N GLU A 52 -6.49 19.72 -5.72
CA GLU A 52 -7.37 20.76 -6.21
C GLU A 52 -7.18 21.05 -7.71
N LYS A 53 -8.31 21.22 -8.40
CA LYS A 53 -8.38 21.91 -9.69
C LYS A 53 -8.77 23.36 -9.48
#